data_AF-A0A5E4F4Y8-F1
#
_entry.id   AF-A0A5E4F4Y8-F1
#
_cell.length_a   1.000
_cell.length_b   1.000
_cell.length_c   1.000
_cell.angle_alpha   90.00
_cell.angle_beta   90.00
_cell.angle_gamma   90.00
#
_symmetry.space_group_name_H-M   'P 1'
#
loop_
_entity.id
_entity.type
_entity.pdbx_description
1 polymer ?
#
loop_
_entity_poly.entity_id
_entity_poly.type
_entity_poly.pdbx_seq_one_letter_code
_entity_poly.pdbx_strand_id
1 'polypeptide(L)'
;MDLIHKVLNVAVPLLTFTGLLFFLPLFLIYKFISFMRRSKSIENMGGKVVLITGASSGIGEHLAYEYAKRGARLALAARREDRLRAVADKARGLGSPDAIVLPADVSILEHCNRLVNETVNHFGQLDHLVNNAGVLQAGSFEDWTQGQFSKLVSIMDINFWGSVYCTHFSLPYLRKSKGKIVVISSFASWFSAPKQLTCFFETLRAELGSDIGITIVSPGVIESEMTGSSQFLSQVRSNLMPSKSTEGCTKAIVDRAWRGDMYLTEPAWVKFGFWLRVFCPELLEKLFQLMATKKNPAGTSIKDD
;
A
#
# COMPACT_ATOMS: atom_id res chain seq x y z
N MET A 1 18.54 -34.39 20.94
CA MET A 1 17.91 -33.30 20.17
C MET A 1 16.39 -33.37 20.25
N ASP A 2 15.77 -34.51 19.97
CA ASP A 2 14.29 -34.64 19.96
C ASP A 2 13.60 -34.40 21.31
N LEU A 3 14.21 -34.82 22.43
CA LEU A 3 13.66 -34.54 23.76
C LEU A 3 13.67 -33.04 24.09
N ILE A 4 14.71 -32.31 23.66
CA ILE A 4 14.82 -30.86 23.83
C ILE A 4 13.69 -30.17 23.05
N HIS A 5 13.46 -30.56 21.80
CA HIS A 5 12.35 -30.02 21.01
C HIS A 5 10.98 -30.34 21.63
N LYS A 6 10.76 -31.56 22.14
CA LYS A 6 9.50 -31.92 22.83
C LYS A 6 9.26 -31.05 24.07
N VAL A 7 10.29 -30.84 24.89
CA VAL A 7 10.20 -29.97 26.07
C VAL A 7 9.97 -28.52 25.66
N LEU A 8 10.73 -27.99 24.69
CA LEU A 8 10.57 -26.62 24.20
C LEU A 8 9.18 -26.37 23.58
N ASN A 9 8.63 -27.33 22.85
CA ASN A 9 7.30 -27.20 22.24
C ASN A 9 6.17 -27.08 23.27
N VAL A 10 6.38 -27.55 24.51
CA VAL A 10 5.40 -27.39 25.61
C VAL A 10 5.74 -26.17 26.47
N ALA A 11 7.01 -26.03 26.85
CA ALA A 11 7.45 -24.98 27.76
C ALA A 11 7.41 -23.59 27.12
N VAL A 12 7.86 -23.44 25.87
CA VAL A 12 7.95 -22.14 25.20
C VAL A 12 6.57 -21.50 25.01
N PRO A 13 5.52 -22.19 24.54
CA PRO A 13 4.18 -21.59 24.45
C PRO A 13 3.62 -21.15 25.80
N LEU A 14 3.80 -21.96 26.86
CA LEU A 14 3.36 -21.62 28.22
C LEU A 14 4.09 -20.38 28.77
N LEU A 15 5.41 -20.33 28.60
CA LEU A 15 6.25 -19.18 28.97
C LEU A 15 5.91 -17.95 28.13
N THR A 16 5.60 -18.12 26.84
CA THR A 16 5.22 -17.03 25.94
C THR A 16 3.86 -16.45 26.34
N PHE A 17 2.87 -17.29 26.65
CA PHE A 17 1.54 -16.84 27.06
C PHE A 17 1.58 -16.09 28.39
N THR A 18 2.27 -16.66 29.39
CA THR A 18 2.46 -16.01 30.69
C THR A 18 3.27 -14.73 30.56
N GLY A 19 4.37 -14.74 29.81
CA GLY A 19 5.17 -13.55 29.51
C GLY A 19 4.36 -12.46 28.83
N LEU A 20 3.54 -12.79 27.83
CA LEU A 20 2.66 -11.84 27.14
C LEU A 20 1.72 -11.10 28.11
N LEU A 21 1.18 -11.77 29.14
CA LEU A 21 0.30 -11.12 30.12
C LEU A 21 1.01 -10.01 30.91
N PHE A 22 2.30 -10.16 31.20
CA PHE A 22 3.09 -9.15 31.92
C PHE A 22 3.70 -8.09 30.97
N PHE A 23 4.19 -8.50 29.80
CA PHE A 23 4.83 -7.60 28.84
C PHE A 23 3.84 -6.75 28.06
N LEU A 24 2.63 -7.25 27.79
CA LEU A 24 1.65 -6.53 26.98
C LEU A 24 1.24 -5.19 27.61
N PRO A 25 0.89 -5.07 28.90
CA PRO A 25 0.58 -3.78 29.52
C PRO A 25 1.74 -2.78 29.41
N LEU A 26 2.97 -3.20 29.70
CA LEU A 26 4.17 -2.36 29.59
C LEU A 26 4.42 -1.91 28.15
N PHE A 27 4.26 -2.82 27.18
CA PHE A 27 4.37 -2.53 25.76
C PHE A 27 3.29 -1.53 25.30
N LEU A 28 2.06 -1.65 25.79
CA LEU A 28 0.99 -0.71 25.48
C LEU A 28 1.29 0.69 26.05
N ILE A 29 1.84 0.79 27.26
CA ILE A 29 2.32 2.06 27.83
C ILE A 29 3.43 2.65 26.96
N TYR A 30 4.45 1.86 26.60
CA TYR A 30 5.53 2.30 25.71
C TYR A 30 4.98 2.79 24.36
N LYS A 31 4.04 2.06 23.77
CA LYS A 31 3.39 2.43 22.50
C LYS A 31 2.60 3.71 22.64
N PHE A 32 1.90 3.91 23.76
CA PHE A 32 1.18 5.14 24.06
C PHE A 32 2.12 6.33 24.20
N ILE A 33 3.21 6.20 24.96
CA ILE A 33 4.24 7.24 25.09
C ILE A 33 4.86 7.57 23.73
N SER A 34 5.20 6.54 22.95
CA SER A 34 5.77 6.70 21.61
C SER A 34 4.80 7.40 20.66
N PHE A 35 3.51 7.06 20.73
CA PHE A 35 2.45 7.75 19.99
C PHE A 35 2.37 9.23 20.39
N MET A 36 2.37 9.55 21.69
CA MET A 36 2.34 10.93 22.18
C MET A 36 3.56 11.74 21.72
N ARG A 37 4.76 11.14 21.72
CA ARG A 37 5.99 11.79 21.22
C ARG A 37 5.90 12.07 19.71
N ARG A 38 5.46 11.10 18.91
CA ARG A 38 5.32 11.25 17.46
C ARG A 38 4.23 12.24 17.08
N SER A 39 3.12 12.27 17.83
CA SER A 39 2.02 13.22 17.58
C SER A 39 2.42 14.69 17.78
N LYS A 40 3.48 14.96 18.55
CA LYS A 40 4.02 16.32 18.72
C LYS A 40 5.02 16.71 17.63
N SER A 41 5.60 15.74 16.92
CA SER A 41 6.59 15.95 15.86
C SER A 41 5.92 15.98 14.49
N ILE A 42 5.27 17.10 14.18
CA ILE A 42 4.60 17.34 12.90
C ILE A 42 5.62 18.02 11.95
N GLU A 43 6.20 17.26 11.01
CA GLU A 43 7.08 17.75 9.92
C GLU A 43 6.40 18.75 8.94
N ASN A 44 6.89 19.97 8.75
CA ASN A 44 6.25 20.84 7.75
C ASN A 44 6.40 20.28 6.31
N MET A 45 5.28 20.07 5.58
CA MET A 45 5.29 19.64 4.18
C MET A 45 5.53 20.80 3.19
N GLY A 46 5.48 22.05 3.66
CA GLY A 46 5.79 23.22 2.86
C GLY A 46 7.19 23.12 2.24
N GLY A 47 7.26 23.11 0.91
CA GLY A 47 8.51 23.03 0.15
C GLY A 47 9.14 21.64 0.04
N LYS A 48 8.58 20.63 0.71
CA LYS A 48 9.00 19.21 0.57
C LYS A 48 8.63 18.67 -0.80
N VAL A 49 9.42 17.73 -1.31
CA VAL A 49 9.22 17.11 -2.64
C VAL A 49 8.70 15.70 -2.50
N VAL A 50 7.57 15.42 -3.15
CA VAL A 50 6.89 14.13 -3.10
C VAL A 50 6.79 13.54 -4.51
N LEU A 51 7.39 12.38 -4.73
CA LEU A 51 7.22 11.57 -5.93
C LEU A 51 6.10 10.56 -5.72
N ILE A 52 5.04 10.61 -6.53
CA ILE A 52 3.87 9.72 -6.42
C ILE A 52 3.73 8.89 -7.69
N THR A 53 3.81 7.56 -7.56
CA THR A 53 3.55 6.62 -8.66
C THR A 53 2.08 6.24 -8.73
N GLY A 54 1.54 6.02 -9.93
CA GLY A 54 0.11 5.75 -10.12
C GLY A 54 -0.77 6.96 -9.80
N ALA A 55 -0.27 8.18 -10.00
CA ALA A 55 -0.96 9.41 -9.60
C ALA A 55 -2.13 9.83 -10.50
N SER A 56 -2.39 9.12 -11.61
CA SER A 56 -3.41 9.50 -12.60
C SER A 56 -4.87 9.16 -12.24
N SER A 57 -5.10 8.46 -11.12
CA SER A 57 -6.44 8.07 -10.68
C SER A 57 -6.46 7.55 -9.24
N GLY A 58 -7.65 7.52 -8.63
CA GLY A 58 -7.92 6.77 -7.40
C GLY A 58 -7.10 7.26 -6.21
N ILE A 59 -6.52 6.34 -5.45
CA ILE A 59 -5.73 6.69 -4.25
C ILE A 59 -4.56 7.62 -4.60
N GLY A 60 -3.83 7.36 -5.68
CA GLY A 60 -2.67 8.16 -6.08
C GLY A 60 -3.02 9.61 -6.41
N GLU A 61 -4.11 9.82 -7.14
CA GLU A 61 -4.65 11.16 -7.45
C GLU A 61 -5.01 11.92 -6.18
N HIS A 62 -5.78 11.29 -5.29
CA HIS A 62 -6.20 11.93 -4.04
C HIS A 62 -5.04 12.13 -3.05
N LEU A 63 -3.99 11.29 -3.10
CA LEU A 63 -2.74 11.53 -2.37
C LEU A 63 -2.05 12.79 -2.89
N ALA A 64 -1.99 13.00 -4.21
CA ALA A 64 -1.45 14.23 -4.79
C ALA A 64 -2.19 15.46 -4.26
N TYR A 65 -3.53 15.42 -4.21
CA TYR A 65 -4.35 16.50 -3.66
C TYR A 65 -4.10 16.74 -2.17
N GLU A 66 -3.98 15.69 -1.36
CA GLU A 66 -3.73 15.84 0.08
C GLU A 66 -2.32 16.37 0.37
N TYR A 67 -1.31 15.99 -0.41
CA TYR A 67 0.03 16.58 -0.32
C TYR A 67 0.05 18.04 -0.80
N ALA A 68 -0.68 18.35 -1.87
CA ALA A 68 -0.84 19.71 -2.39
C ALA A 68 -1.43 20.67 -1.35
N LYS A 69 -2.52 20.28 -0.68
CA LYS A 69 -3.15 21.07 0.41
C LYS A 69 -2.19 21.39 1.55
N ARG A 70 -1.10 20.62 1.69
CA ARG A 70 -0.06 20.80 2.71
C ARG A 70 1.18 21.55 2.19
N GLY A 71 1.13 22.09 0.97
CA GLY A 71 2.19 22.92 0.38
C GLY A 71 3.40 22.14 -0.14
N ALA A 72 3.26 20.84 -0.38
CA ALA A 72 4.31 20.04 -0.97
C ALA A 72 4.46 20.33 -2.48
N ARG A 73 5.68 20.20 -3.00
CA ARG A 73 5.98 20.14 -4.45
C ARG A 73 5.85 18.71 -4.93
N LEU A 74 5.27 18.50 -6.09
CA LEU A 74 4.87 17.16 -6.55
C LEU A 74 5.57 16.73 -7.82
N ALA A 75 6.02 15.49 -7.87
CA ALA A 75 6.34 14.78 -9.10
C ALA A 75 5.31 13.66 -9.28
N LEU A 76 4.51 13.75 -10.35
CA LEU A 76 3.36 12.86 -10.57
C LEU A 76 3.67 11.90 -11.71
N ALA A 77 3.75 10.61 -11.39
CA ALA A 77 4.13 9.57 -12.35
C ALA A 77 3.00 8.56 -12.60
N ALA A 78 2.70 8.33 -13.87
CA ALA A 78 1.78 7.29 -14.37
C ALA A 78 1.90 7.20 -15.91
N ARG A 79 1.21 6.25 -16.54
CA ARG A 79 1.23 6.08 -18.01
C ARG A 79 0.37 7.09 -18.77
N ARG A 80 -0.73 7.55 -18.16
CA ARG A 80 -1.73 8.44 -18.77
C ARG A 80 -1.38 9.92 -18.54
N GLU A 81 -0.67 10.52 -19.49
CA GLU A 81 -0.18 11.89 -19.37
C GLU A 81 -1.29 12.95 -19.28
N ASP A 82 -2.34 12.80 -20.10
CA ASP A 82 -3.53 13.66 -20.10
C ASP A 82 -4.15 13.79 -18.71
N ARG A 83 -4.29 12.66 -18.03
CA ARG A 83 -4.81 12.60 -16.66
C ARG A 83 -3.84 13.17 -15.65
N LEU A 84 -2.54 12.92 -15.79
CA LEU A 84 -1.54 13.51 -14.91
C LEU A 84 -1.54 15.04 -14.98
N ARG A 85 -1.70 15.62 -16.17
CA ARG A 85 -1.81 17.08 -16.35
C ARG A 85 -3.02 17.63 -15.58
N ALA A 86 -4.19 17.01 -15.72
CA ALA A 86 -5.38 17.40 -14.95
C ALA A 86 -5.16 17.30 -13.43
N VAL A 87 -4.49 16.25 -12.96
CA VAL A 87 -4.15 16.11 -11.52
C VAL A 87 -3.15 17.18 -11.09
N ALA A 88 -2.13 17.48 -11.89
CA ALA A 88 -1.14 18.52 -11.60
C ALA A 88 -1.80 19.91 -11.50
N ASP A 89 -2.68 20.26 -12.45
CA ASP A 89 -3.37 21.55 -12.47
C ASP A 89 -4.26 21.72 -11.23
N LYS A 90 -5.03 20.68 -10.89
CA LYS A 90 -5.84 20.69 -9.67
C LYS A 90 -4.99 20.72 -8.40
N ALA A 91 -3.86 20.00 -8.36
CA ALA A 91 -2.94 20.05 -7.23
C ALA A 91 -2.34 21.45 -7.03
N ARG A 92 -1.95 22.15 -8.11
CA ARG A 92 -1.50 23.55 -8.01
C ARG A 92 -2.61 24.45 -7.47
N GLY A 93 -3.84 24.31 -7.96
CA GLY A 93 -5.00 25.04 -7.44
C GLY A 93 -5.34 24.76 -5.97
N LEU A 94 -4.93 23.60 -5.44
CA LEU A 94 -5.13 23.22 -4.03
C LEU A 94 -4.02 23.67 -3.08
N GLY A 95 -2.94 24.27 -3.60
CA GLY A 95 -1.84 24.82 -2.78
C GLY A 95 -0.46 24.22 -3.03
N SER A 96 -0.30 23.31 -4.00
CA SER A 96 1.01 22.82 -4.42
C SER A 96 1.80 23.96 -5.09
N PRO A 97 2.99 24.35 -4.58
CA PRO A 97 3.78 25.41 -5.21
C PRO A 97 4.23 25.06 -6.63
N ASP A 98 4.47 23.78 -6.87
CA ASP A 98 4.85 23.25 -8.17
C ASP A 98 4.45 21.77 -8.28
N ALA A 99 4.14 21.31 -9.50
CA ALA A 99 3.77 19.94 -9.80
C ALA A 99 4.24 19.57 -11.20
N ILE A 100 5.18 18.63 -11.34
CA ILE A 100 5.67 18.14 -12.64
C ILE A 100 4.99 16.83 -13.02
N VAL A 101 4.77 16.65 -14.32
CA VAL A 101 4.12 15.48 -14.92
C VAL A 101 5.18 14.60 -15.55
N LEU A 102 5.26 13.34 -15.13
CA LEU A 102 6.28 12.39 -15.57
C LEU A 102 5.62 11.12 -16.12
N PRO A 103 5.32 11.07 -17.43
CA PRO A 103 4.78 9.88 -18.06
C PRO A 103 5.78 8.73 -17.96
N ALA A 104 5.37 7.62 -17.34
CA ALA A 104 6.23 6.47 -17.12
C ALA A 104 5.44 5.19 -16.84
N ASP A 105 6.05 4.08 -17.25
CA ASP A 105 5.66 2.74 -16.83
C ASP A 105 6.66 2.24 -15.77
N VAL A 106 6.17 2.01 -14.55
CA VAL A 106 7.02 1.57 -13.42
C VAL A 106 7.48 0.12 -13.53
N SER A 107 6.89 -0.69 -14.42
CA SER A 107 7.41 -2.04 -14.69
C SER A 107 8.75 -2.02 -15.42
N ILE A 108 9.15 -0.87 -15.98
CA ILE A 108 10.38 -0.69 -16.73
C ILE A 108 11.42 -0.01 -15.82
N LEU A 109 12.58 -0.67 -15.63
CA LEU A 109 13.64 -0.22 -14.73
C LEU A 109 14.18 1.16 -15.13
N GLU A 110 14.41 1.37 -16.42
CA GLU A 110 14.95 2.61 -16.98
C GLU A 110 14.00 3.79 -16.75
N HIS A 111 12.69 3.54 -16.86
CA HIS A 111 11.68 4.54 -16.55
C HIS A 111 11.73 4.93 -15.07
N CYS A 112 11.85 3.97 -14.15
CA CYS A 112 11.96 4.25 -12.72
C CYS A 112 13.20 5.10 -12.39
N ASN A 113 14.34 4.80 -13.02
CA ASN A 113 15.56 5.61 -12.88
C ASN A 113 15.33 7.05 -13.37
N ARG A 114 14.76 7.18 -14.58
CA ARG A 114 14.46 8.48 -15.19
C ARG A 114 13.50 9.30 -14.34
N LEU A 115 12.44 8.70 -13.79
CA LEU A 115 11.48 9.37 -12.90
C LEU A 115 12.17 10.04 -11.71
N VAL A 116 13.07 9.32 -11.03
CA VAL A 116 13.78 9.85 -9.87
C VAL A 116 14.75 10.95 -10.29
N ASN A 117 15.51 10.74 -11.38
CA ASN A 117 16.46 11.74 -11.87
C ASN A 117 15.77 13.02 -12.33
N GLU A 118 14.66 12.95 -13.08
CA GLU A 118 13.88 14.13 -13.48
C GLU A 118 13.31 14.87 -12.27
N THR A 119 12.82 14.13 -11.26
CA THR A 119 12.34 14.72 -9.99
C THR A 119 13.44 15.49 -9.28
N VAL A 120 14.62 14.88 -9.12
CA VAL A 120 15.74 15.51 -8.41
C VAL A 120 16.36 16.64 -9.21
N ASN A 121 16.47 16.51 -10.53
CA ASN A 121 17.00 17.57 -11.40
C ASN A 121 16.11 18.81 -11.37
N HIS A 122 14.79 18.63 -11.32
CA HIS A 122 13.84 19.73 -11.28
C HIS A 122 13.75 20.39 -9.88
N PHE A 123 13.69 19.60 -8.80
CA PHE A 123 13.47 20.15 -7.46
C PHE A 123 14.71 20.28 -6.57
N GLY A 124 15.82 19.65 -6.95
CA GLY A 124 17.07 19.57 -6.18
C GLY A 124 17.05 18.57 -5.01
N GLN A 125 15.92 17.93 -4.73
CA GLN A 125 15.74 17.03 -3.59
C GLN A 125 14.57 16.06 -3.81
N LEU A 126 14.50 15.03 -2.96
CA LEU A 126 13.36 14.12 -2.83
C LEU A 126 13.16 13.81 -1.34
N ASP A 127 11.99 14.13 -0.80
CA ASP A 127 11.68 13.92 0.61
C ASP A 127 10.77 12.70 0.81
N HIS A 128 9.74 12.54 -0.01
CA HIS A 128 8.81 11.43 0.10
C HIS A 128 8.70 10.67 -1.23
N LEU A 129 8.83 9.35 -1.17
CA LEU A 129 8.45 8.44 -2.25
C LEU A 129 7.14 7.74 -1.89
N VAL A 130 6.12 7.85 -2.74
CA VAL A 130 4.84 7.16 -2.61
C VAL A 130 4.73 6.09 -3.69
N ASN A 131 5.01 4.85 -3.31
CA ASN A 131 4.81 3.67 -4.12
C ASN A 131 3.32 3.28 -4.08
N ASN A 132 2.55 3.78 -5.06
CA ASN A 132 1.11 3.56 -5.15
C ASN A 132 0.68 2.88 -6.47
N ALA A 133 1.50 2.94 -7.51
CA ALA A 133 1.18 2.28 -8.78
C ALA A 133 0.84 0.80 -8.56
N GLY A 134 -0.33 0.40 -9.03
CA GLY A 134 -0.80 -0.96 -8.90
C GLY A 134 -1.96 -1.27 -9.82
N VAL A 135 -2.05 -2.53 -10.22
CA VAL A 135 -3.13 -3.10 -11.02
C VAL A 135 -3.65 -4.36 -10.34
N LEU A 136 -4.92 -4.67 -10.57
CA LEU A 136 -5.56 -5.87 -10.05
C LEU A 136 -6.19 -6.61 -11.23
N GLN A 137 -5.94 -7.92 -11.30
CA GLN A 137 -6.72 -8.83 -12.12
C GLN A 137 -7.41 -9.82 -11.21
N ALA A 138 -8.71 -9.96 -11.37
CA ALA A 138 -9.52 -10.95 -10.68
C ALA A 138 -9.81 -12.13 -11.64
N GLY A 139 -9.94 -13.33 -11.08
CA GLY A 139 -10.26 -14.55 -11.82
C GLY A 139 -10.01 -15.81 -10.99
N SER A 140 -10.75 -16.89 -11.27
CA SER A 140 -10.48 -18.20 -10.67
C SER A 140 -9.21 -18.78 -11.27
N PHE A 141 -8.37 -19.42 -10.45
CA PHE A 141 -7.15 -20.08 -10.91
C PHE A 141 -7.43 -21.14 -11.99
N GLU A 142 -8.56 -21.86 -11.87
CA GLU A 142 -8.98 -22.88 -12.85
C GLU A 142 -9.31 -22.30 -14.23
N ASP A 143 -9.68 -21.02 -14.30
CA ASP A 143 -10.07 -20.36 -15.56
C ASP A 143 -8.85 -19.69 -16.25
N TRP A 144 -7.63 -19.91 -15.74
CA TRP A 144 -6.43 -19.26 -16.26
C TRP A 144 -5.83 -19.99 -17.47
N THR A 145 -5.77 -19.27 -18.58
CA THR A 145 -5.04 -19.59 -19.80
C THR A 145 -3.62 -19.03 -19.77
N GLN A 146 -2.78 -19.38 -20.76
CA GLN A 146 -1.44 -18.79 -20.94
C GLN A 146 -1.47 -17.26 -20.92
N GLY A 147 -2.49 -16.64 -21.51
CA GLY A 147 -2.64 -15.18 -21.51
C GLY A 147 -2.86 -14.59 -20.12
N GLN A 148 -3.56 -15.29 -19.20
CA GLN A 148 -3.69 -14.84 -17.81
C GLN A 148 -2.39 -14.97 -17.03
N PHE A 149 -1.58 -16.01 -17.29
CA PHE A 149 -0.26 -16.13 -16.66
C PHE A 149 0.68 -14.97 -17.05
N SER A 150 0.74 -14.58 -18.32
CA SER A 150 1.51 -13.40 -18.75
C SER A 150 1.03 -12.11 -18.08
N LYS A 151 -0.29 -11.95 -17.88
CA LYS A 151 -0.83 -10.82 -17.12
C LYS A 151 -0.40 -10.84 -15.66
N LEU A 152 -0.34 -12.01 -15.02
CA LEU A 152 0.10 -12.13 -13.63
C LEU A 152 1.56 -11.72 -13.46
N VAL A 153 2.44 -12.08 -14.40
CA VAL A 153 3.83 -11.62 -14.43
C VAL A 153 3.86 -10.09 -14.51
N SER A 154 3.11 -9.50 -15.45
CA SER A 154 3.01 -8.04 -15.57
C SER A 154 2.47 -7.35 -14.30
N ILE A 155 1.53 -7.98 -13.58
CA ILE A 155 1.04 -7.46 -12.28
C ILE A 155 2.17 -7.45 -11.25
N MET A 156 3.02 -8.48 -11.21
CA MET A 156 4.19 -8.49 -10.33
C MET A 156 5.21 -7.44 -10.74
N ASP A 157 5.42 -7.24 -12.04
CA ASP A 157 6.33 -6.21 -12.55
C ASP A 157 5.88 -4.81 -12.12
N ILE A 158 4.57 -4.55 -12.12
CA ILE A 158 4.02 -3.25 -11.70
C ILE A 158 3.95 -3.13 -10.17
N ASN A 159 3.25 -4.05 -9.51
CA ASN A 159 2.89 -3.92 -8.10
C ASN A 159 4.08 -4.16 -7.16
N PHE A 160 5.01 -5.03 -7.55
CA PHE A 160 6.18 -5.36 -6.76
C PHE A 160 7.42 -4.68 -7.31
N TRP A 161 7.85 -5.04 -8.51
CA TRP A 161 9.12 -4.55 -9.07
C TRP A 161 9.12 -3.04 -9.27
N GLY A 162 8.02 -2.45 -9.74
CA GLY A 162 7.93 -0.99 -9.86
C GLY A 162 8.15 -0.24 -8.55
N SER A 163 7.67 -0.80 -7.43
CA SER A 163 7.95 -0.24 -6.10
C SER A 163 9.41 -0.43 -5.68
N VAL A 164 10.01 -1.58 -6.00
CA VAL A 164 11.41 -1.89 -5.71
C VAL A 164 12.34 -0.97 -6.49
N TYR A 165 12.12 -0.81 -7.80
CA TYR A 165 12.94 0.02 -8.68
C TYR A 165 12.88 1.48 -8.29
N CYS A 166 11.68 2.05 -8.10
CA CYS A 166 11.51 3.43 -7.64
C CYS A 166 12.22 3.66 -6.30
N THR A 167 12.10 2.69 -5.39
CA THR A 167 12.77 2.76 -4.09
C THR A 167 14.29 2.76 -4.24
N HIS A 168 14.85 1.81 -4.97
CA HIS A 168 16.28 1.65 -5.18
C HIS A 168 16.94 2.96 -5.66
N PHE A 169 16.40 3.57 -6.71
CA PHE A 169 16.93 4.83 -7.24
C PHE A 169 16.69 6.04 -6.32
N SER A 170 15.65 6.01 -5.48
CA SER A 170 15.34 7.09 -4.54
C SER A 170 16.19 7.08 -3.26
N LEU A 171 16.79 5.94 -2.89
CA LEU A 171 17.49 5.76 -1.60
C LEU A 171 18.54 6.85 -1.28
N PRO A 172 19.45 7.24 -2.19
CA PRO A 172 20.47 8.25 -1.87
C PRO A 172 19.87 9.61 -1.50
N TYR A 173 18.82 10.01 -2.20
CA TYR A 173 18.15 11.30 -2.01
C TYR A 173 17.27 11.31 -0.78
N LEU A 174 16.53 10.22 -0.53
CA LEU A 174 15.75 10.03 0.68
C LEU A 174 16.64 9.98 1.93
N ARG A 175 17.81 9.33 1.85
CA ARG A 175 18.77 9.34 2.97
C ARG A 175 19.27 10.75 3.27
N LYS A 176 19.60 11.52 2.23
CA LYS A 176 20.06 12.92 2.36
C LYS A 176 19.00 13.81 3.00
N SER A 177 17.72 13.63 2.66
CA SER A 177 16.62 14.43 3.21
C SER A 177 16.05 13.92 4.53
N LYS A 178 16.53 12.77 5.04
CA LYS A 178 15.87 11.99 6.12
C LYS A 178 14.40 11.72 5.78
N GLY A 179 14.18 11.40 4.52
CA GLY A 179 12.89 11.27 3.88
C GLY A 179 12.13 10.01 4.26
N LYS A 180 11.02 9.79 3.56
CA LYS A 180 10.08 8.72 3.85
C LYS A 180 9.64 7.97 2.59
N ILE A 181 9.35 6.69 2.78
CA ILE A 181 8.72 5.83 1.77
C ILE A 181 7.34 5.47 2.28
N VAL A 182 6.33 5.73 1.46
CA VAL A 182 4.94 5.32 1.69
C VAL A 182 4.62 4.23 0.68
N VAL A 183 4.20 3.07 1.16
CA VAL A 183 3.92 1.90 0.31
C VAL A 183 2.45 1.57 0.42
N ILE A 184 1.72 1.70 -0.69
CA ILE A 184 0.31 1.31 -0.76
C ILE A 184 0.26 -0.17 -1.12
N SER A 185 0.05 -1.01 -0.11
CA SER A 185 -0.23 -2.43 -0.27
C SER A 185 -1.75 -2.65 -0.31
N SER A 186 -2.23 -3.76 0.23
CA SER A 186 -3.65 -4.08 0.32
C SER A 186 -3.93 -4.87 1.58
N PHE A 187 -5.11 -4.67 2.18
CA PHE A 187 -5.58 -5.53 3.27
C PHE A 187 -5.65 -7.00 2.84
N ALA A 188 -5.87 -7.29 1.55
CA ALA A 188 -5.95 -8.65 1.02
C ALA A 188 -4.68 -9.46 1.30
N SER A 189 -3.52 -8.80 1.44
CA SER A 189 -2.25 -9.42 1.84
C SER A 189 -2.33 -10.10 3.21
N TRP A 190 -3.26 -9.69 4.06
CA TRP A 190 -3.45 -10.29 5.38
C TRP A 190 -4.32 -11.54 5.38
N PHE A 191 -5.00 -11.85 4.28
CA PHE A 191 -5.98 -12.92 4.21
C PHE A 191 -5.54 -14.00 3.23
N SER A 192 -5.36 -13.64 1.96
CA SER A 192 -5.24 -14.61 0.87
C SER A 192 -4.25 -14.19 -0.21
N ALA A 193 -3.91 -12.89 -0.29
CA ALA A 193 -2.93 -12.42 -1.26
C ALA A 193 -1.49 -12.61 -0.73
N PRO A 194 -0.54 -12.90 -1.61
CA PRO A 194 0.85 -12.97 -1.23
C PRO A 194 1.36 -11.64 -0.62
N LYS A 195 2.11 -11.74 0.50
CA LYS A 195 2.61 -10.59 1.27
C LYS A 195 3.91 -9.98 0.73
N GLN A 196 4.33 -10.27 -0.51
CA GLN A 196 5.72 -9.99 -0.92
C GLN A 196 6.09 -8.52 -0.76
N LEU A 197 5.20 -7.60 -1.13
CA LEU A 197 5.44 -6.16 -0.98
C LEU A 197 5.62 -5.78 0.51
N THR A 198 4.75 -6.28 1.39
CA THR A 198 4.84 -5.99 2.83
C THR A 198 6.14 -6.55 3.41
N CYS A 199 6.45 -7.83 3.15
CA CYS A 199 7.67 -8.46 3.66
C CYS A 199 8.93 -7.75 3.16
N PHE A 200 8.98 -7.39 1.87
CA PHE A 200 10.13 -6.68 1.29
C PHE A 200 10.38 -5.34 2.01
N PHE A 201 9.35 -4.53 2.20
CA PHE A 201 9.49 -3.23 2.86
C PHE A 201 9.68 -3.34 4.38
N GLU A 202 9.29 -4.44 5.02
CA GLU A 202 9.64 -4.74 6.40
C GLU A 202 11.13 -5.06 6.54
N THR A 203 11.66 -5.93 5.68
CA THR A 203 13.10 -6.22 5.61
C THR A 203 13.89 -4.96 5.32
N LEU A 204 13.48 -4.18 4.31
CA LEU A 204 14.16 -2.94 3.97
C LEU A 204 14.12 -1.91 5.11
N ARG A 205 13.03 -1.85 5.89
CA ARG A 205 12.96 -0.98 7.07
C ARG A 205 13.99 -1.39 8.12
N ALA A 206 14.22 -2.69 8.32
CA ALA A 206 15.25 -3.17 9.25
C ALA A 206 16.66 -2.81 8.76
N GLU A 207 16.91 -2.88 7.46
CA GLU A 207 18.20 -2.52 6.85
C GLU A 207 18.49 -1.00 6.88
N LEU A 208 17.48 -0.17 6.61
CA LEU A 208 17.63 1.30 6.57
C LEU A 208 17.58 1.96 7.95
N GLY A 209 17.11 1.26 8.98
CA GLY A 209 17.06 1.75 10.35
C GLY A 209 16.30 3.07 10.49
N SER A 210 16.93 4.08 11.10
CA SER A 210 16.33 5.41 11.31
C SER A 210 16.61 6.42 10.20
N ASP A 211 17.37 6.03 9.16
CA ASP A 211 17.79 6.97 8.10
C ASP A 211 16.64 7.38 7.19
N ILE A 212 15.73 6.43 6.91
CA ILE A 212 14.58 6.60 6.03
C ILE A 212 13.36 5.97 6.69
N GLY A 213 12.29 6.74 6.90
CA GLY A 213 11.06 6.22 7.48
C GLY A 213 10.23 5.44 6.46
N ILE A 214 9.73 4.25 6.81
CA ILE A 214 8.86 3.45 5.91
C ILE A 214 7.48 3.23 6.53
N THR A 215 6.44 3.77 5.88
CA THR A 215 5.02 3.57 6.21
C THR A 215 4.40 2.57 5.24
N ILE A 216 3.99 1.40 5.72
CA ILE A 216 3.24 0.42 4.92
C ILE A 216 1.75 0.63 5.18
N VAL A 217 1.01 0.92 4.12
CA VAL A 217 -0.43 1.13 4.15
C VAL A 217 -1.12 -0.13 3.62
N SER A 218 -2.12 -0.61 4.34
CA SER A 218 -3.00 -1.70 3.93
C SER A 218 -4.44 -1.18 3.83
N PRO A 219 -4.82 -0.56 2.70
CA PRO A 219 -6.19 -0.11 2.49
C PRO A 219 -7.15 -1.30 2.38
N GLY A 220 -8.38 -1.11 2.88
CA GLY A 220 -9.54 -1.95 2.61
C GLY A 220 -10.09 -1.70 1.19
N VAL A 221 -11.40 -1.85 1.04
CA VAL A 221 -12.09 -1.48 -0.21
C VAL A 221 -12.26 0.05 -0.24
N ILE A 222 -11.57 0.70 -1.18
CA ILE A 222 -11.58 2.17 -1.36
C ILE A 222 -12.15 2.50 -2.74
N GLU A 223 -13.07 3.46 -2.79
CA GLU A 223 -13.78 3.84 -4.02
C GLU A 223 -12.85 4.42 -5.09
N SER A 224 -12.60 3.65 -6.14
CA SER A 224 -11.71 4.05 -7.22
C SER A 224 -12.14 3.42 -8.55
N GLU A 225 -11.55 3.88 -9.66
CA GLU A 225 -11.75 3.24 -10.97
C GLU A 225 -11.45 1.73 -10.93
N MET A 226 -10.47 1.32 -10.12
CA MET A 226 -10.12 -0.10 -9.93
C MET A 226 -11.27 -0.90 -9.29
N THR A 227 -11.86 -0.38 -8.21
CA THR A 227 -12.96 -1.05 -7.50
C THR A 227 -14.31 -0.87 -8.20
N GLY A 228 -14.46 0.15 -9.05
CA GLY A 228 -15.63 0.36 -9.89
C GLY A 228 -15.67 -0.51 -11.14
N SER A 229 -14.58 -1.23 -11.46
CA SER A 229 -14.53 -2.12 -12.63
C SER A 229 -15.52 -3.28 -12.50
N SER A 230 -16.18 -3.63 -13.61
CA SER A 230 -17.18 -4.71 -13.66
C SER A 230 -16.62 -6.06 -13.22
N GLN A 231 -15.32 -6.30 -13.42
CA GLN A 231 -14.61 -7.49 -12.95
C GLN A 231 -14.42 -7.54 -11.42
N PHE A 232 -14.17 -6.39 -10.78
CA PHE A 232 -14.08 -6.34 -9.32
C PHE A 232 -15.47 -6.52 -8.68
N LEU A 233 -16.47 -5.82 -9.21
CA LEU A 233 -17.85 -5.86 -8.71
C LEU A 233 -18.52 -7.23 -8.92
N SER A 234 -18.19 -7.96 -9.99
CA SER A 234 -18.73 -9.31 -10.22
C SER A 234 -18.20 -10.35 -9.23
N GLN A 235 -17.01 -10.13 -8.66
CA GLN A 235 -16.35 -11.05 -7.73
C GLN A 235 -16.54 -10.63 -6.26
N VAL A 236 -16.60 -9.33 -5.96
CA VAL A 236 -17.00 -8.78 -4.65
C VAL A 236 -18.52 -8.61 -4.60
N ARG A 237 -19.27 -9.61 -5.10
CA ARG A 237 -20.73 -9.60 -5.26
C ARG A 237 -21.51 -9.64 -3.94
N SER A 238 -20.85 -9.42 -2.81
CA SER A 238 -21.48 -9.36 -1.51
C SER A 238 -21.34 -7.94 -0.95
N ASN A 239 -22.48 -7.32 -0.63
CA ASN A 239 -22.60 -6.07 0.14
C ASN A 239 -22.01 -6.17 1.57
N LEU A 240 -21.11 -7.14 1.84
CA LEU A 240 -20.57 -7.41 3.16
C LEU A 240 -19.40 -6.49 3.55
N MET A 241 -18.73 -5.85 2.58
CA MET A 241 -17.62 -4.94 2.88
C MET A 241 -17.97 -3.51 2.48
N PRO A 242 -18.21 -2.60 3.44
CA PRO A 242 -18.50 -1.20 3.13
C PRO A 242 -17.27 -0.54 2.50
N SER A 243 -17.49 0.15 1.38
CA SER A 243 -16.47 1.01 0.76
C SER A 243 -16.26 2.27 1.60
N LYS A 244 -15.04 2.78 1.61
CA LYS A 244 -14.72 4.09 2.21
C LYS A 244 -14.34 5.08 1.12
N SER A 245 -14.75 6.34 1.33
CA SER A 245 -14.35 7.47 0.49
C SER A 245 -12.83 7.58 0.38
N THR A 246 -12.34 7.86 -0.82
CA THR A 246 -10.90 7.98 -1.08
C THR A 246 -10.27 9.14 -0.32
N GLU A 247 -10.95 10.27 -0.17
CA GLU A 247 -10.44 11.44 0.57
C GLU A 247 -10.13 11.14 2.04
N GLY A 248 -11.04 10.48 2.75
CA GLY A 248 -10.81 10.10 4.15
C GLY A 248 -9.64 9.12 4.30
N CYS A 249 -9.46 8.23 3.32
CA CYS A 249 -8.34 7.30 3.29
C CYS A 249 -7.00 8.01 3.03
N THR A 250 -6.92 8.86 2.00
CA THR A 250 -5.69 9.56 1.64
C THR A 250 -5.27 10.57 2.69
N LYS A 251 -6.21 11.27 3.33
CA LYS A 251 -5.90 12.11 4.50
C LYS A 251 -5.24 11.31 5.61
N ALA A 252 -5.80 10.15 5.95
CA ALA A 252 -5.22 9.27 6.98
C ALA A 252 -3.83 8.77 6.58
N ILE A 253 -3.62 8.40 5.30
CA ILE A 253 -2.31 7.98 4.77
C ILE A 253 -1.27 9.09 4.96
N VAL A 254 -1.57 10.30 4.49
CA VAL A 254 -0.64 11.43 4.58
C VAL A 254 -0.35 11.77 6.04
N ASP A 255 -1.36 11.83 6.92
CA ASP A 255 -1.17 12.11 8.35
C ASP A 255 -0.30 11.06 9.07
N ARG A 256 -0.36 9.79 8.64
CA ARG A 256 0.38 8.67 9.23
C ARG A 256 1.82 8.62 8.74
N ALA A 257 2.02 8.81 7.44
CA ALA A 257 3.35 9.00 6.85
C ALA A 257 4.04 10.20 7.48
N TRP A 258 3.28 11.29 7.67
CA TRP A 258 3.74 12.49 8.34
C TRP A 258 4.23 12.23 9.77
N ARG A 259 3.46 11.52 10.60
CA ARG A 259 3.88 11.13 11.96
C ARG A 259 5.00 10.10 12.04
N GLY A 260 5.35 9.44 10.92
CA GLY A 260 6.32 8.35 10.90
C GLY A 260 5.76 7.04 11.48
N ASP A 261 4.47 6.79 11.31
CA ASP A 261 3.86 5.52 11.69
C ASP A 261 4.34 4.41 10.75
N MET A 262 4.72 3.25 11.30
CA MET A 262 5.22 2.15 10.47
C MET A 262 4.12 1.48 9.64
N TYR A 263 2.90 1.48 10.16
CA TYR A 263 1.76 0.81 9.55
C TYR A 263 0.48 1.64 9.64
N LEU A 264 -0.32 1.60 8.58
CA LEU A 264 -1.70 2.07 8.57
C LEU A 264 -2.60 1.01 7.95
N THR A 265 -3.77 0.81 8.54
CA THR A 265 -4.85 0.02 7.94
C THR A 265 -6.07 0.89 7.93
N GLU A 266 -6.67 1.07 6.77
CA GLU A 266 -7.77 1.98 6.58
C GLU A 266 -8.83 1.34 5.67
N PRO A 267 -10.05 1.05 6.16
CA PRO A 267 -10.54 1.36 7.50
C PRO A 267 -9.98 0.46 8.61
N ALA A 268 -9.83 1.02 9.81
CA ALA A 268 -9.18 0.36 10.93
C ALA A 268 -9.88 -0.93 11.40
N TRP A 269 -11.20 -1.05 11.21
CA TRP A 269 -11.97 -2.25 11.58
C TRP A 269 -11.54 -3.50 10.81
N VAL A 270 -10.92 -3.34 9.63
CA VAL A 270 -10.40 -4.48 8.83
C VAL A 270 -9.32 -5.25 9.58
N LYS A 271 -8.65 -4.63 10.58
CA LYS A 271 -7.74 -5.32 11.51
C LYS A 271 -8.41 -6.45 12.28
N PHE A 272 -9.72 -6.41 12.47
CA PHE A 272 -10.45 -7.51 13.09
C PHE A 272 -10.31 -8.82 12.30
N GLY A 273 -10.32 -8.74 10.97
CA GLY A 273 -10.15 -9.94 10.16
C GLY A 273 -8.75 -10.56 10.27
N PHE A 274 -7.71 -9.78 10.57
CA PHE A 274 -6.39 -10.33 10.91
C PHE A 274 -6.47 -11.20 12.17
N TRP A 275 -7.20 -10.75 13.20
CA TRP A 275 -7.40 -11.54 14.41
C TRP A 275 -8.23 -12.79 14.16
N LEU A 276 -9.26 -12.72 13.31
CA LEU A 276 -9.99 -13.91 12.87
C LEU A 276 -9.07 -14.93 12.20
N ARG A 277 -8.11 -14.50 11.37
CA ARG A 277 -7.11 -15.41 10.78
C ARG A 277 -6.21 -16.06 11.84
N VAL A 278 -5.80 -15.31 12.86
CA VAL A 278 -4.89 -15.80 13.90
C VAL A 278 -5.58 -16.80 14.83
N PHE A 279 -6.82 -16.53 15.23
CA PHE A 279 -7.52 -17.32 16.25
C PHE A 279 -8.51 -18.34 15.68
N CYS A 280 -9.07 -18.10 14.50
CA CYS A 280 -10.09 -18.95 13.88
C CYS A 280 -9.89 -19.04 12.35
N PRO A 281 -8.73 -19.55 11.88
CA PRO A 281 -8.43 -19.61 10.45
C PRO A 281 -9.46 -20.43 9.65
N GLU A 282 -10.02 -21.49 10.23
CA GLU A 282 -11.03 -22.35 9.58
C GLU A 282 -12.36 -21.62 9.36
N LEU A 283 -12.74 -20.73 10.28
CA LEU A 283 -13.94 -19.90 10.12
C LEU A 283 -13.76 -18.91 8.98
N LEU A 284 -12.58 -18.28 8.94
CA LEU A 284 -12.23 -17.32 7.90
C LEU A 284 -12.16 -17.99 6.52
N GLU A 285 -11.59 -19.20 6.44
CA GLU A 285 -11.55 -19.98 5.22
C GLU A 285 -12.95 -20.33 4.72
N LYS A 286 -13.85 -20.79 5.61
CA LYS A 286 -15.25 -21.03 5.27
C LYS A 286 -15.96 -19.78 4.75
N LEU A 287 -15.70 -18.61 5.35
CA LEU A 287 -16.25 -17.34 4.88
C LEU A 287 -15.75 -17.00 3.46
N PHE A 288 -14.46 -17.20 3.17
CA PHE A 288 -13.91 -17.01 1.82
C PHE A 288 -14.47 -18.01 0.82
N GLN A 289 -14.60 -19.28 1.21
CA GLN A 289 -15.23 -20.30 0.37
C GLN A 289 -16.68 -19.94 0.06
N LEU A 290 -17.47 -19.46 1.02
CA LEU A 290 -18.84 -19.00 0.79
C LEU A 290 -18.92 -17.78 -0.14
N MET A 291 -17.96 -16.86 -0.06
CA MET A 291 -17.85 -15.73 -0.99
C MET A 291 -17.44 -16.17 -2.40
N ALA A 292 -16.58 -17.18 -2.52
CA ALA A 292 -16.11 -17.72 -3.80
C ALA A 292 -17.11 -18.69 -4.48
N THR A 293 -17.90 -19.44 -3.71
CA THR A 293 -18.77 -20.53 -4.22
C THR A 293 -20.13 -20.08 -4.73
N LYS A 294 -20.48 -18.79 -4.71
CA LYS A 294 -21.64 -18.27 -5.47
C LYS A 294 -21.32 -18.13 -6.97
N LYS A 295 -20.96 -19.26 -7.61
CA LYS A 295 -21.04 -19.47 -9.06
C LYS A 295 -22.53 -19.64 -9.40
N ASN A 296 -23.09 -18.83 -10.30
CA ASN A 296 -24.46 -19.04 -10.78
C ASN A 296 -24.52 -20.38 -11.56
N PRO A 297 -25.50 -21.26 -11.29
CA PRO A 297 -25.86 -22.32 -12.20
C PRO A 297 -26.75 -21.73 -13.30
N ALA A 298 -26.17 -21.15 -14.33
CA ALA A 298 -26.89 -20.85 -15.57
C ALA A 298 -25.89 -20.65 -16.70
N GLY A 299 -25.82 -21.64 -17.58
CA GLY A 299 -25.27 -21.44 -18.91
C GLY A 299 -26.11 -20.41 -19.64
N THR A 300 -25.47 -19.35 -20.10
CA THR A 300 -25.97 -18.57 -21.23
C THR A 300 -24.82 -18.48 -22.21
N SER A 301 -24.95 -19.25 -23.29
CA SER A 301 -24.22 -19.07 -24.53
C SER A 301 -24.34 -17.61 -24.95
N ILE A 302 -23.23 -16.89 -24.95
CA ILE A 302 -23.14 -15.64 -25.72
C ILE A 302 -22.79 -16.11 -27.13
N LYS A 303 -23.77 -16.00 -28.03
CA LYS A 303 -23.53 -16.06 -29.48
C LYS A 303 -22.69 -14.83 -29.85
N ASP A 304 -21.69 -15.08 -30.67
CA ASP A 304 -20.97 -14.06 -31.42
C ASP A 304 -21.94 -13.28 -32.31
N ASP A 305 -21.90 -11.96 -32.23
CA ASP A 305 -22.15 -10.98 -33.29
C ASP A 305 -21.40 -9.67 -32.94
#